data_AF-A0A8H3QIX3-F1
#
_entry.id   AF-A0A8H3QIX3-F1
#
_cell.length_a   1.000
_cell.length_b   1.000
_cell.length_c   1.000
_cell.angle_alpha   90.00
_cell.angle_beta   90.00
_cell.angle_gamma   90.00
#
_symmetry.space_group_name_H-M   'P 1'
#
loop_
_entity.id
_entity.type
_entity.pdbx_description
1 polymer ?
#
loop_
_entity_poly.entity_id
_entity_poly.type
_entity_poly.pdbx_seq_one_letter_code
_entity_poly.pdbx_strand_id
1 'polypeptide(L)'
;MSSNEAVKKALKGKKIIARPSVKHRRPVGYNEPLLPSYTEVRHLLEPGELEGGRKRATDCNWSPKVFTIDSYLIKENQPILYKLYNGPRRSFVREELQIVPPDSVLPPKYILKH
;
A
#
# COMPACT_ATOMS: atom_id res chain seq x y z
N MET A 1 7.74 28.86 -5.62
CA MET A 1 8.25 28.83 -7.01
C MET A 1 7.06 28.97 -7.92
N SER A 2 7.10 29.96 -8.81
CA SER A 2 6.10 30.09 -9.87
C SER A 2 6.24 28.94 -10.86
N SER A 3 5.15 28.43 -11.45
CA SER A 3 5.18 27.35 -12.45
C SER A 3 6.18 27.63 -13.58
N ASN A 4 6.30 28.90 -13.99
CA ASN A 4 7.22 29.32 -15.05
C ASN A 4 8.71 29.17 -14.68
N GLU A 5 9.05 29.26 -13.40
CA GLU A 5 10.41 29.05 -12.90
C GLU A 5 10.79 27.56 -12.87
N ALA A 6 9.85 26.70 -12.47
CA ALA A 6 10.07 25.26 -12.45
C ALA A 6 10.29 24.73 -13.87
N VAL A 7 9.47 25.15 -14.84
CA VAL A 7 9.63 24.79 -16.25
C VAL A 7 11.00 25.26 -16.79
N LYS A 8 11.42 26.50 -16.50
CA LYS A 8 12.75 27.00 -16.88
C LYS A 8 13.90 26.20 -16.26
N LYS A 9 13.80 25.73 -15.02
CA LYS A 9 14.82 24.87 -14.40
C LYS A 9 14.85 23.47 -15.03
N ALA A 10 13.70 22.93 -15.42
CA ALA A 10 13.58 21.60 -16.02
C ALA A 10 14.26 21.58 -17.38
N LEU A 11 13.98 22.59 -18.21
CA LEU A 11 14.61 22.79 -19.51
C LEU A 11 16.14 22.94 -19.43
N LYS A 12 16.67 23.37 -18.27
CA LYS A 12 18.11 23.46 -18.00
C LYS A 12 18.72 22.17 -17.42
N GLY A 13 17.96 21.06 -17.42
CA GLY A 13 18.43 19.77 -16.90
C GLY A 13 18.61 19.73 -15.39
N LYS A 14 18.11 20.73 -14.63
CA LYS A 14 18.22 20.73 -13.18
C LYS A 14 17.20 19.76 -12.59
N LYS A 15 17.65 18.94 -11.63
CA LYS A 15 16.76 18.07 -10.84
C LYS A 15 15.75 18.92 -10.08
N ILE A 16 14.46 18.72 -10.36
CA ILE A 16 13.36 19.41 -9.69
C ILE A 16 12.59 18.38 -8.88
N ILE A 17 12.41 18.69 -7.60
CA ILE A 17 11.51 17.94 -6.73
C ILE A 17 10.11 18.50 -6.98
N ALA A 18 9.24 17.67 -7.57
CA ALA A 18 7.84 18.05 -7.79
C ALA A 18 7.16 18.27 -6.44
N ARG A 19 6.51 19.43 -6.27
CA ARG A 19 5.63 19.66 -5.13
C ARG A 19 4.28 19.03 -5.47
N PRO A 20 3.64 18.29 -4.54
CA PRO A 20 2.32 17.73 -4.80
C PRO A 20 1.32 18.86 -5.06
N SER A 21 0.40 18.64 -6.01
CA SER A 21 -0.64 19.61 -6.37
C SER A 21 -1.65 19.85 -5.24
N VAL A 22 -1.79 18.87 -4.34
CA VAL A 22 -2.69 18.90 -3.19
C VAL A 22 -1.90 18.54 -1.94
N LYS A 23 -2.13 19.27 -0.84
CA LYS A 23 -1.57 18.90 0.46
C LYS A 23 -2.16 17.56 0.90
N HIS A 24 -1.32 16.63 1.34
CA HIS A 24 -1.81 15.40 1.94
C HIS A 24 -2.61 15.75 3.22
N ARG A 25 -3.80 15.16 3.36
CA ARG A 25 -4.63 15.35 4.56
C ARG A 25 -4.09 14.61 5.77
N ARG A 26 -3.15 13.68 5.56
CA ARG A 26 -2.52 12.85 6.59
C ARG A 26 -1.00 12.99 6.54
N PRO A 27 -0.29 12.61 7.61
CA PRO A 27 1.17 12.49 7.59
C PRO A 27 1.64 11.47 6.54
N VAL A 28 2.74 11.77 5.85
CA VAL A 28 3.34 10.94 4.79
C VAL A 28 4.85 10.85 5.03
N GLY A 29 5.46 9.71 4.71
CA GLY A 29 6.89 9.49 4.89
C GLY A 29 7.23 9.26 6.36
N TYR A 30 8.26 9.95 6.87
CA TYR A 30 8.75 9.76 8.25
C TYR A 30 7.73 10.08 9.34
N ASN A 31 6.72 10.89 9.04
CA ASN A 31 5.68 11.27 10.00
C ASN A 31 4.47 10.30 9.96
N GLU A 32 4.43 9.35 9.01
CA GLU A 32 3.34 8.39 8.91
C GLU A 32 3.45 7.32 10.00
N PRO A 33 2.37 6.98 10.72
CA PRO A 33 2.40 5.94 11.74
C PRO A 33 2.71 4.57 11.10
N LEU A 34 3.82 3.98 11.52
CA LEU A 34 4.29 2.70 11.04
C LEU A 34 3.45 1.55 11.63
N LEU A 35 3.12 0.55 10.81
CA LEU A 35 2.62 -0.72 11.31
C LEU A 35 3.81 -1.54 11.86
N PRO A 36 3.72 -2.08 13.09
CA PRO A 36 4.78 -2.92 13.64
C PRO A 36 5.13 -4.07 12.70
N SER A 37 6.41 -4.41 12.63
CA SER A 37 6.84 -5.67 12.00
C SER A 37 6.13 -6.84 12.67
N TYR A 38 5.87 -7.90 11.91
CA TYR A 38 5.09 -9.06 12.36
C TYR A 38 3.59 -8.84 12.59
N THR A 39 3.04 -7.67 12.25
CA THR A 39 1.59 -7.46 12.25
C THR A 39 0.93 -8.36 11.20
N GLU A 40 -0.14 -9.05 11.58
CA GLU A 40 -0.98 -9.82 10.68
C GLU A 40 -1.94 -8.91 9.92
N VAL A 41 -1.96 -9.04 8.60
CA VAL A 41 -2.74 -8.19 7.70
C VAL A 41 -3.36 -8.98 6.56
N ARG A 42 -4.45 -8.46 6.01
CA ARG A 42 -4.96 -8.81 4.67
C ARG A 42 -4.64 -7.68 3.72
N HIS A 43 -4.33 -7.99 2.47
CA HIS A 43 -4.04 -6.98 1.47
C HIS A 43 -5.21 -6.79 0.51
N LEU A 44 -5.29 -5.61 -0.09
CA LEU A 44 -6.29 -5.32 -1.12
C LEU A 44 -5.92 -6.02 -2.43
N LEU A 45 -6.83 -6.85 -2.95
CA LEU A 45 -6.62 -7.58 -4.19
C LEU A 45 -6.59 -6.66 -5.41
N GLU A 46 -5.63 -6.89 -6.29
CA GLU A 46 -5.63 -6.25 -7.61
C GLU A 46 -6.68 -6.90 -8.54
N PRO A 47 -7.21 -6.15 -9.51
CA PRO A 47 -8.00 -6.74 -10.59
C PRO A 47 -7.23 -7.87 -11.27
N GLY A 48 -7.81 -9.07 -11.30
CA GLY A 48 -7.17 -10.26 -11.88
C GLY A 48 -6.22 -11.03 -10.97
N GLU A 49 -5.94 -10.55 -9.75
CA GLU A 49 -5.11 -11.31 -8.78
C GLU A 49 -5.78 -12.61 -8.32
N LEU A 50 -7.11 -12.64 -8.34
CA LEU A 50 -7.90 -13.82 -8.00
C LEU A 50 -8.78 -14.18 -9.20
N GLU A 51 -8.38 -15.21 -9.94
CA GLU A 51 -9.16 -15.76 -11.05
C GLU A 51 -10.44 -16.42 -10.49
N GLY A 52 -11.61 -16.01 -10.99
CA GLY A 52 -12.88 -16.67 -10.69
C GLY A 52 -13.91 -15.78 -10.01
N GLY A 53 -14.92 -15.39 -10.80
CA GLY A 53 -16.18 -14.85 -10.29
C GLY A 53 -16.49 -13.41 -10.73
N ARG A 54 -17.79 -13.10 -10.81
CA ARG A 54 -18.35 -11.79 -11.16
C ARG A 54 -18.31 -10.87 -9.94
N LYS A 55 -17.11 -10.50 -9.47
CA LYS A 55 -16.94 -9.60 -8.33
C LYS A 55 -17.16 -8.14 -8.75
N ARG A 56 -17.89 -7.36 -7.97
CA ARG A 56 -18.07 -5.94 -8.25
C ARG A 56 -16.78 -5.20 -7.90
N ALA A 57 -16.37 -4.27 -8.75
CA ALA A 57 -15.19 -3.42 -8.51
C ALA A 57 -15.32 -2.54 -7.25
N THR A 58 -16.54 -2.39 -6.73
CA THR A 58 -16.88 -1.58 -5.55
C THR A 58 -16.82 -2.32 -4.22
N ASP A 59 -16.78 -3.66 -4.22
CA ASP A 59 -16.64 -4.41 -2.98
C ASP A 59 -15.16 -4.43 -2.59
N CYS A 60 -14.82 -4.02 -1.36
CA CYS A 60 -13.45 -4.10 -0.85
C CYS A 60 -13.01 -5.57 -0.79
N ASN A 61 -12.36 -6.03 -1.88
CA ASN A 61 -11.90 -7.39 -2.06
C ASN A 61 -10.57 -7.57 -1.32
N TRP A 62 -10.64 -7.78 -0.01
CA TRP A 62 -9.48 -8.14 0.80
C TRP A 62 -9.03 -9.58 0.51
N SER A 63 -7.73 -9.83 0.66
CA SER A 63 -7.15 -11.16 0.50
C SER A 63 -7.81 -12.14 1.48
N PRO A 64 -8.16 -13.35 1.04
CA PRO A 64 -8.77 -14.34 1.93
C PRO A 64 -7.71 -14.97 2.87
N LYS A 65 -6.43 -14.87 2.50
CA LYS A 65 -5.27 -15.28 3.31
C LYS A 65 -4.78 -14.11 4.16
N VAL A 66 -4.27 -14.44 5.34
CA VAL A 66 -3.58 -13.51 6.23
C VAL A 66 -2.08 -13.60 5.96
N PHE A 67 -1.43 -12.46 5.93
CA PHE A 67 0.01 -12.32 5.72
C PHE A 67 0.63 -11.56 6.88
N THR A 68 1.92 -11.77 7.07
CA THR A 68 2.71 -11.07 8.08
C THR A 68 3.51 -9.97 7.39
N ILE A 69 3.58 -8.77 7.99
CA ILE A 69 4.47 -7.72 7.51
C ILE A 69 5.92 -8.16 7.72
N ASP A 70 6.67 -8.21 6.62
CA ASP A 70 8.10 -8.56 6.60
C ASP A 70 8.96 -7.32 6.81
N SER A 71 8.84 -6.35 5.91
CA SER A 71 9.68 -5.17 5.85
C SER A 71 8.94 -3.97 5.28
N TYR A 72 9.51 -2.78 5.44
CA TYR A 72 8.95 -1.54 4.93
C TYR A 72 10.03 -0.64 4.31
N LEU A 73 9.63 0.18 3.36
CA LEU A 73 10.45 1.20 2.73
C LEU A 73 9.86 2.58 3.05
N ILE A 74 10.66 3.44 3.69
CA ILE A 74 10.28 4.81 4.05
C ILE A 74 11.12 5.77 3.23
N LYS A 75 10.46 6.78 2.66
CA LYS A 75 11.11 7.88 1.97
C LYS A 75 10.38 9.18 2.28
N GLU A 76 11.15 10.27 2.32
CA GLU A 76 10.58 11.59 2.57
C GLU A 76 9.51 11.93 1.52
N ASN A 77 8.37 12.45 1.97
CA ASN A 77 7.24 12.86 1.14
C ASN A 77 6.65 11.74 0.24
N GLN A 78 6.85 10.47 0.60
CA GLN A 78 6.25 9.31 -0.06
C GLN A 78 5.55 8.42 0.97
N PRO A 79 4.43 7.75 0.61
CA PRO A 79 3.77 6.83 1.53
C PRO A 79 4.71 5.68 1.88
N ILE A 80 4.57 5.16 3.10
CA ILE A 80 5.32 3.96 3.51
C ILE A 80 4.87 2.78 2.66
N LEU A 81 5.83 2.05 2.09
CA LEU A 81 5.57 0.84 1.33
C LEU A 81 5.90 -0.39 2.17
N TYR A 82 4.94 -1.29 2.35
CA TYR A 82 5.07 -2.51 3.11
C TYR A 82 5.26 -3.71 2.19
N LYS A 83 6.10 -4.66 2.61
CA LYS A 83 6.28 -5.97 1.97
C LYS A 83 5.74 -7.05 2.89
N LEU A 84 5.07 -8.01 2.28
CA LEU A 84 4.44 -9.12 2.99
C LEU A 84 5.29 -10.38 2.88
N TYR A 85 5.49 -11.07 4.01
CA TYR A 85 6.22 -12.33 4.05
C TYR A 85 5.44 -13.41 3.29
N ASN A 86 6.11 -14.08 2.33
CA ASN A 86 5.50 -15.05 1.42
C ASN A 86 4.22 -14.54 0.71
N GLY A 87 4.09 -13.21 0.57
CA GLY A 87 2.97 -12.57 -0.11
C GLY A 87 3.21 -12.33 -1.60
N PRO A 88 2.32 -11.58 -2.26
CA PRO A 88 2.49 -11.16 -3.64
C PRO A 88 3.82 -10.41 -3.85
N ARG A 89 4.39 -10.51 -5.05
CA ARG A 89 5.64 -9.81 -5.45
C ARG A 89 5.41 -8.32 -5.72
N ARG A 90 4.75 -7.62 -4.80
CA ARG A 90 4.53 -6.17 -4.83
C ARG A 90 4.55 -5.59 -3.41
N SER A 91 4.56 -4.26 -3.31
CA SER A 91 4.51 -3.56 -2.04
C SER A 91 3.18 -2.81 -1.91
N PHE A 92 2.76 -2.59 -0.67
CA PHE A 92 1.44 -2.07 -0.34
C PHE A 92 1.56 -0.77 0.44
N VAL A 93 0.65 0.17 0.21
CA VAL A 93 0.47 1.30 1.14
C VAL A 93 -0.37 0.89 2.34
N ARG A 94 -0.37 1.70 3.41
CA ARG A 94 -1.15 1.41 4.62
C ARG A 94 -2.64 1.17 4.34
N GLU A 95 -3.24 1.91 3.41
CA GLU A 95 -4.65 1.78 3.02
C GLU A 95 -4.99 0.50 2.27
N GLU A 96 -3.99 -0.14 1.68
CA GLU A 96 -4.13 -1.43 1.02
C GLU A 96 -3.91 -2.59 1.99
N LEU A 97 -3.76 -2.31 3.28
CA LEU A 97 -3.59 -3.31 4.33
C LEU A 97 -4.69 -3.16 5.40
N GLN A 98 -5.37 -4.26 5.65
CA GLN A 98 -6.31 -4.40 6.75
C GLN A 98 -5.66 -5.21 7.87
N ILE A 99 -5.51 -4.61 9.06
CA ILE A 99 -4.99 -5.31 10.24
C ILE A 99 -5.99 -6.39 10.66
N VAL A 100 -5.48 -7.59 10.90
CA VAL A 100 -6.23 -8.72 11.42
C VAL A 100 -6.02 -8.76 12.93
N PRO A 101 -7.08 -8.61 13.75
CA PRO A 101 -6.95 -8.76 15.19
C PRO A 101 -6.49 -10.17 15.56
N PRO A 102 -5.65 -10.33 16.61
CA PRO A 102 -5.15 -11.63 17.04
C PRO A 102 -6.27 -12.61 17.44
N ASP A 103 -7.41 -12.10 17.95
CA ASP A 103 -8.57 -12.90 18.35
C ASP A 103 -9.51 -13.23 17.20
N SER A 104 -9.13 -12.94 15.95
CA SER A 104 -9.99 -13.18 14.80
C SER A 104 -10.05 -14.68 14.46
N VAL A 105 -11.29 -15.21 14.38
CA VAL A 105 -11.51 -16.58 13.93
C VAL A 105 -11.40 -16.62 12.41
N LEU A 106 -10.35 -17.28 11.91
CA LEU A 106 -10.15 -17.44 10.47
C LEU A 106 -11.04 -18.57 9.92
N PRO A 107 -11.53 -18.43 8.67
CA PRO A 107 -12.25 -19.50 8.02
C PRO A 107 -11.36 -20.75 7.90
N PRO A 108 -11.95 -21.95 7.91
CA PRO A 108 -11.20 -23.19 7.73
C PRO A 108 -10.32 -23.17 6.46
N LYS A 109 -9.09 -23.69 6.58
CA LYS A 109 -8.09 -23.67 5.50
C LYS A 109 -8.58 -24.31 4.19
N TYR A 110 -9.54 -25.24 4.23
CA TYR A 110 -10.08 -25.88 3.03
C TYR A 110 -10.91 -24.91 2.16
N ILE A 111 -11.48 -23.84 2.74
CA ILE A 111 -12.21 -22.79 2.01
C ILE A 111 -11.24 -21.90 1.22
N LEU A 112 -9.98 -21.85 1.64
CA LEU A 112 -8.93 -21.00 1.05
C LEU A 112 -8.14 -21.71 -0.07
N LYS A 113 -8.51 -22.95 -0.42
CA LYS A 113 -7.89 -23.74 -1.49
C LYS A 113 -8.63 -23.50 -2.81
N HIS A 114 -8.07 -22.64 -3.66
CA HIS A 114 -8.38 -22.56 -5.08
C HIS A 114 -7.05 -22.44 -5.83
#